data_AF-A0A2S5Y941-F1
#
_entry.id   AF-A0A2S5Y941-F1
#
_cell.length_a   1.000
_cell.length_b   1.000
_cell.length_c   1.000
_cell.angle_alpha   90.00
_cell.angle_beta   90.00
_cell.angle_gamma   90.00
#
_symmetry.space_group_name_H-M   'P 1'
#
loop_
_entity.id
_entity.type
_entity.pdbx_description
1 polymer ?
#
loop_
_entity_poly.entity_id
_entity_poly.type
_entity_poly.pdbx_seq_one_letter_code
_entity_poly.pdbx_strand_id
1 'polypeptide(L)'
;MHYGCSHTSRSLRHCVCSLSRRFVPRSSTISLAALPSVPVQAAALYARSRARAHLCPNVRRVRSLRRRNAMIETTATTLSRTAMERGWILAVSVIAIGLGVIAIVIPGPTLVTVAIVFGIHLIAVGVFRLLLASTASRLEARVRWLTGLLGVLILTAGILCLSNPFESLSILGLVIGGGWILDGLSSIASGRTVAGPVWWPIVAGITSIVAGVLTVIMPVLALASFVTVVAVLLIVVGVSGLLLLPVRVK
;
A
#
# COMPACT_ATOMS: atom_id res chain seq x y z
N MET A 1 -16.06 -43.40 12.55
CA MET A 1 -16.48 -42.02 12.23
C MET A 1 -16.19 -41.73 10.77
N HIS A 2 -17.21 -41.22 10.09
CA HIS A 2 -17.38 -41.14 8.64
C HIS A 2 -16.33 -40.29 7.91
N TYR A 3 -15.84 -40.81 6.79
CA TYR A 3 -15.41 -39.97 5.66
C TYR A 3 -16.24 -40.37 4.43
N GLY A 4 -17.21 -39.52 4.10
CA GLY A 4 -18.02 -39.63 2.90
C GLY A 4 -17.16 -39.36 1.66
N CYS A 5 -17.06 -40.33 0.77
CA CYS A 5 -16.51 -40.15 -0.56
C CYS A 5 -17.60 -39.51 -1.44
N SER A 6 -17.60 -38.17 -1.51
CA SER A 6 -18.42 -37.42 -2.46
C SER A 6 -18.01 -37.77 -3.89
N HIS A 7 -19.01 -38.11 -4.70
CA HIS A 7 -18.93 -38.45 -6.12
C HIS A 7 -18.30 -37.31 -6.92
N THR A 8 -16.99 -37.39 -7.18
CA THR A 8 -16.31 -36.62 -8.22
C THR A 8 -15.28 -37.53 -8.85
N SER A 9 -15.34 -37.71 -10.17
CA SER A 9 -14.63 -38.74 -10.95
C SER A 9 -13.09 -38.75 -10.79
N ARG A 10 -12.50 -37.73 -10.17
CA ARG A 10 -11.08 -37.66 -9.78
C ARG A 10 -10.75 -38.32 -8.44
N SER A 11 -11.67 -38.34 -7.47
CA SER A 11 -11.42 -38.90 -6.12
C SER A 11 -11.30 -40.43 -6.13
N LEU A 12 -12.04 -41.10 -7.01
CA LEU A 12 -12.02 -42.56 -7.17
C LEU A 12 -10.63 -43.12 -7.53
N ARG A 13 -9.79 -42.36 -8.25
CA ARG A 13 -8.45 -42.83 -8.66
C ARG A 13 -7.44 -42.82 -7.51
N HIS A 14 -7.56 -41.86 -6.60
CA HIS A 14 -6.69 -41.81 -5.42
C HIS A 14 -7.04 -42.89 -4.38
N CYS A 15 -8.33 -43.23 -4.24
CA CYS A 15 -8.78 -44.25 -3.31
C CYS A 15 -8.31 -45.67 -3.73
N VAL A 16 -8.36 -45.99 -5.03
CA VAL A 16 -7.93 -47.30 -5.56
C VAL A 16 -6.42 -47.53 -5.40
N CYS A 17 -5.60 -46.47 -5.41
CA CYS A 17 -4.15 -46.58 -5.27
C CYS A 17 -3.69 -46.74 -3.80
N SER A 18 -4.49 -46.29 -2.84
CA SER A 18 -4.27 -46.46 -1.39
C SER A 18 -4.61 -47.88 -0.93
N LEU A 19 -5.71 -48.45 -1.45
CA LEU A 19 -6.17 -49.78 -1.05
C LEU A 19 -5.25 -50.92 -1.51
N SER A 20 -4.59 -50.79 -2.67
CA SER A 20 -3.71 -51.84 -3.21
C SER A 20 -2.42 -52.04 -2.42
N ARG A 21 -2.02 -51.08 -1.57
CA ARG A 21 -0.84 -51.22 -0.68
C ARG A 21 -1.15 -51.95 0.63
N ARG A 22 -2.42 -52.07 1.03
CA ARG A 22 -2.80 -52.78 2.28
C ARG A 22 -3.09 -54.26 2.08
N PHE A 23 -3.24 -54.73 0.84
CA PHE A 23 -3.50 -56.13 0.52
C PHE A 23 -2.35 -56.72 -0.30
N VAL A 24 -1.18 -56.85 0.33
CA VAL A 24 -0.18 -57.85 -0.06
C VAL A 24 -0.04 -58.79 1.14
N PRO A 25 -0.69 -59.96 1.16
CA PRO A 25 -0.50 -60.91 2.24
C PRO A 25 0.91 -61.48 2.10
N ARG A 26 1.76 -61.11 3.06
CA ARG A 26 3.09 -61.65 3.29
C ARG A 26 2.91 -63.07 3.83
N SER A 27 3.34 -64.04 3.03
CA SER A 27 3.67 -65.43 3.40
C SER A 27 3.21 -65.87 4.80
N SER A 28 2.05 -66.50 4.89
CA SER A 28 1.70 -67.37 6.01
C SER A 28 0.67 -68.38 5.48
N THR A 29 1.02 -69.65 5.56
CA THR A 29 0.16 -70.81 5.37
C THR A 29 -1.17 -70.61 6.12
N ILE A 30 -2.25 -70.41 5.37
CA ILE A 30 -3.62 -70.38 5.92
C ILE A 30 -4.35 -71.58 5.35
N SER A 31 -4.68 -72.49 6.27
CA SER A 31 -5.44 -73.72 6.07
C SER A 31 -6.75 -73.45 5.32
N LEU A 32 -6.91 -74.04 4.14
CA LEU A 32 -8.17 -74.10 3.38
C LEU A 32 -9.10 -75.12 4.06
N ALA A 33 -9.89 -74.70 5.06
CA ALA A 33 -10.93 -75.58 5.60
C ALA A 33 -12.21 -74.86 6.08
N ALA A 34 -12.28 -73.54 6.04
CA ALA A 34 -13.50 -72.85 6.43
C ALA A 34 -13.63 -71.56 5.65
N LEU A 35 -14.61 -71.50 4.74
CA LEU A 35 -15.47 -70.36 4.49
C LEU A 35 -16.54 -70.74 3.45
N PRO A 36 -17.83 -70.80 3.82
CA PRO A 36 -18.93 -71.02 2.89
C PRO A 36 -19.28 -69.72 2.15
N SER A 37 -19.72 -69.86 0.89
CA SER A 37 -20.45 -68.85 0.11
C SER A 37 -19.84 -67.44 0.03
N VAL A 38 -18.81 -67.26 -0.81
CA VAL A 38 -18.48 -65.95 -1.37
C VAL A 38 -19.01 -65.88 -2.80
N PRO A 39 -19.85 -64.89 -3.17
CA PRO A 39 -20.50 -64.83 -4.47
C PRO A 39 -19.51 -64.53 -5.60
N VAL A 40 -19.67 -65.25 -6.72
CA VAL A 40 -18.87 -65.18 -7.96
C VAL A 40 -18.75 -63.75 -8.55
N GLN A 41 -19.63 -62.82 -8.16
CA GLN A 41 -19.60 -61.41 -8.57
C GLN A 41 -18.36 -60.63 -8.07
N ALA A 42 -17.72 -61.05 -6.98
CA ALA A 42 -16.52 -60.39 -6.46
C ALA A 42 -15.28 -60.60 -7.36
N ALA A 43 -15.20 -61.74 -8.06
CA ALA A 43 -14.09 -62.07 -8.94
C ALA A 43 -14.05 -61.16 -10.19
N ALA A 44 -15.21 -60.79 -10.73
CA ALA A 44 -15.31 -59.91 -11.90
C ALA A 44 -14.90 -58.46 -11.59
N LEU A 45 -15.21 -57.97 -10.38
CA LEU A 45 -14.74 -56.66 -9.91
C LEU A 45 -13.24 -56.66 -9.62
N TYR A 46 -12.69 -57.76 -9.09
CA TYR A 46 -11.25 -57.93 -8.89
C TYR A 46 -10.49 -57.98 -10.23
N ALA A 47 -10.99 -58.72 -11.22
CA ALA A 47 -10.38 -58.79 -12.56
C ALA A 47 -10.41 -57.43 -13.29
N ARG A 48 -11.53 -56.68 -13.23
CA ARG A 48 -11.62 -55.31 -13.78
C ARG A 48 -10.69 -54.31 -13.09
N SER A 49 -10.41 -54.51 -11.80
CA SER A 49 -9.49 -53.64 -11.04
C SER A 49 -8.02 -53.84 -11.48
N ARG A 50 -7.62 -55.07 -11.81
CA ARG A 50 -6.26 -55.44 -12.24
C ARG A 50 -5.93 -54.91 -13.63
N ALA A 51 -6.90 -54.93 -14.54
CA ALA A 51 -6.75 -54.35 -15.88
C ALA A 51 -6.50 -52.82 -15.84
N ARG A 52 -7.03 -52.10 -14.83
CA ARG A 52 -6.81 -50.66 -14.67
C ARG A 52 -5.53 -50.30 -13.90
N ALA A 53 -4.92 -51.25 -13.19
CA ALA A 53 -3.66 -51.04 -12.47
C ALA A 53 -2.48 -50.81 -13.43
N HIS A 54 -2.52 -51.41 -14.62
CA HIS A 54 -1.54 -51.16 -15.70
C HIS A 54 -1.70 -49.79 -16.36
N LEU A 55 -2.82 -49.09 -16.13
CA LEU A 55 -3.04 -47.70 -16.54
C LEU A 55 -2.65 -46.68 -15.47
N CYS A 56 -1.93 -47.08 -14.42
CA CYS A 56 -1.31 -46.12 -13.51
C CYS A 56 -0.04 -45.56 -14.18
N PRO A 57 -0.05 -44.30 -14.68
CA PRO A 57 1.17 -43.70 -15.16
C PRO A 57 2.19 -43.72 -14.02
N ASN A 58 3.43 -44.11 -14.31
CA ASN A 58 4.51 -44.26 -13.35
C ASN A 58 4.46 -43.14 -12.30
N VAL A 59 4.12 -43.47 -11.04
CA VAL A 59 3.84 -42.50 -9.98
C VAL A 59 5.05 -41.57 -9.74
N ARG A 60 6.28 -42.06 -9.98
CA ARG A 60 7.49 -41.23 -9.95
C ARG A 60 7.50 -40.17 -11.06
N ARG A 61 7.06 -40.54 -12.27
CA ARG A 61 6.96 -39.64 -13.42
C ARG A 61 5.91 -38.54 -13.17
N VAL A 62 4.73 -38.89 -12.65
CA VAL A 62 3.68 -37.90 -12.32
C VAL A 62 4.15 -36.91 -11.24
N ARG A 63 4.85 -37.40 -10.21
CA ARG A 63 5.39 -36.54 -9.14
C ARG A 63 6.48 -35.58 -9.65
N SER A 64 7.31 -36.04 -10.57
CA SER A 64 8.34 -35.21 -11.22
C SER A 64 7.75 -34.11 -12.10
N LEU A 65 6.68 -34.41 -12.85
CA LEU A 65 5.99 -33.43 -13.70
C LEU A 65 5.26 -32.38 -12.86
N ARG A 66 4.59 -32.77 -11.76
CA ARG A 66 3.96 -31.81 -10.86
C ARG A 66 4.97 -30.86 -10.21
N ARG A 67 6.16 -31.36 -9.82
CA ARG A 67 7.23 -30.50 -9.30
C ARG A 67 7.75 -29.52 -10.35
N ARG A 68 7.95 -29.96 -11.60
CA ARG A 68 8.34 -29.07 -12.71
C ARG A 68 7.28 -28.00 -12.98
N ASN A 69 6.01 -28.38 -13.05
CA ASN A 69 4.92 -27.43 -13.31
C ASN A 69 4.77 -26.40 -12.18
N ALA A 70 4.89 -26.81 -10.92
CA ALA A 70 4.87 -25.89 -9.78
C ALA A 70 6.05 -24.90 -9.78
N MET A 71 7.24 -25.35 -10.22
CA MET A 71 8.40 -24.47 -10.41
C MET A 71 8.17 -23.47 -11.55
N ILE A 72 7.61 -23.93 -12.69
CA ILE A 72 7.30 -23.06 -13.83
C ILE A 72 6.27 -21.99 -13.43
N GLU A 73 5.22 -22.38 -12.73
CA GLU A 73 4.14 -21.48 -12.28
C GLU A 73 4.66 -20.40 -11.31
N THR A 74 5.59 -20.76 -10.42
CA THR A 74 6.25 -19.80 -9.51
C THR A 74 7.27 -18.89 -10.24
N THR A 75 8.01 -19.39 -11.23
CA THR A 75 8.89 -18.55 -12.04
C THR A 75 8.12 -17.58 -12.95
N ALA A 76 7.00 -18.01 -13.53
CA ALA A 76 6.18 -17.15 -14.38
C ALA A 76 5.56 -16.00 -13.59
N THR A 77 5.08 -16.27 -12.37
CA THR A 77 4.49 -15.25 -11.48
C THR A 77 5.51 -14.28 -10.90
N THR A 78 6.76 -14.70 -10.68
CA THR A 78 7.83 -13.81 -10.19
C THR A 78 8.41 -12.93 -11.30
N LEU A 79 8.55 -13.44 -12.52
CA LEU A 79 9.00 -12.66 -13.67
C LEU A 79 7.97 -11.60 -14.10
N SER A 80 6.68 -11.94 -14.10
CA SER A 80 5.63 -10.99 -14.45
C SER A 80 5.55 -9.85 -13.43
N ARG A 81 5.65 -10.17 -12.13
CA ARG A 81 5.62 -9.18 -11.05
C ARG A 81 6.80 -8.21 -11.11
N THR A 82 8.01 -8.73 -11.29
CA THR A 82 9.23 -7.90 -11.37
C THR A 82 9.28 -7.05 -12.64
N ALA A 83 8.78 -7.55 -13.77
CA ALA A 83 8.67 -6.76 -15.01
C ALA A 83 7.67 -5.60 -14.85
N MET A 84 6.50 -5.87 -14.24
CA MET A 84 5.48 -4.86 -13.97
C MET A 84 5.99 -3.78 -13.00
N GLU A 85 6.67 -4.20 -11.92
CA GLU A 85 7.23 -3.29 -10.92
C GLU A 85 8.29 -2.36 -11.52
N ARG A 86 9.19 -2.89 -12.38
CA ARG A 86 10.17 -2.07 -13.10
C ARG A 86 9.52 -1.10 -14.06
N GLY A 87 8.51 -1.54 -14.81
CA GLY A 87 7.75 -0.68 -15.73
C GLY A 87 7.05 0.46 -14.98
N TRP A 88 6.46 0.16 -13.82
CA TRP A 88 5.83 1.14 -12.96
C TRP A 88 6.82 2.19 -12.42
N ILE A 89 7.97 1.77 -11.91
CA ILE A 89 9.00 2.70 -11.40
C ILE A 89 9.52 3.61 -12.52
N LEU A 90 9.74 3.07 -13.72
CA LEU A 90 10.14 3.85 -14.90
C LEU A 90 9.09 4.91 -15.25
N ALA A 91 7.81 4.49 -15.33
CA ALA A 91 6.72 5.40 -15.65
C ALA A 91 6.61 6.53 -14.62
N VAL A 92 6.59 6.20 -13.32
CA VAL A 92 6.50 7.19 -12.24
C VAL A 92 7.71 8.13 -12.24
N SER A 93 8.92 7.61 -12.49
CA SER A 93 10.14 8.44 -12.51
C SER A 93 10.14 9.44 -13.67
N VAL A 94 9.73 9.00 -14.86
CA VAL A 94 9.62 9.88 -16.04
C VAL A 94 8.54 10.93 -15.83
N ILE A 95 7.38 10.54 -15.28
CA ILE A 95 6.30 11.48 -14.95
C ILE A 95 6.76 12.50 -13.88
N ALA A 96 7.47 12.07 -12.84
CA ALA A 96 7.98 12.94 -11.79
C ALA A 96 8.97 13.98 -12.33
N ILE A 97 9.90 13.57 -13.21
CA ILE A 97 10.83 14.50 -13.88
C ILE A 97 10.06 15.48 -14.76
N GLY A 98 9.13 14.98 -15.58
CA GLY A 98 8.30 15.83 -16.44
C GLY A 98 7.51 16.87 -15.65
N LEU A 99 6.83 16.45 -14.58
CA LEU A 99 6.10 17.34 -13.68
C LEU A 99 7.03 18.38 -13.01
N GLY A 100 8.21 17.97 -12.56
CA GLY A 100 9.21 18.87 -11.98
C GLY A 100 9.67 19.95 -12.97
N VAL A 101 9.96 19.57 -14.21
CA VAL A 101 10.36 20.52 -15.26
C VAL A 101 9.22 21.49 -15.59
N ILE A 102 7.99 20.97 -15.78
CA ILE A 102 6.82 21.81 -16.07
C ILE A 102 6.57 22.82 -14.94
N ALA A 103 6.71 22.41 -13.68
CA ALA A 103 6.52 23.27 -12.52
C ALA A 103 7.54 24.43 -12.45
N ILE A 104 8.79 24.21 -12.91
CA ILE A 104 9.83 25.26 -12.96
C ILE A 104 9.57 26.23 -14.11
N VAL A 105 9.18 25.72 -15.28
CA VAL A 105 9.01 26.54 -16.49
C VAL A 105 7.75 27.41 -16.41
N ILE A 106 6.68 26.92 -15.78
CA ILE A 106 5.38 27.59 -15.77
C ILE A 106 4.80 27.68 -14.33
N PRO A 107 5.37 28.52 -13.45
CA PRO A 107 4.93 28.60 -12.05
C PRO A 107 3.54 29.25 -11.88
N GLY A 108 3.12 30.11 -12.81
CA GLY A 108 1.87 30.88 -12.70
C GLY A 108 0.60 30.02 -12.57
N PRO A 109 0.30 29.13 -13.53
CA PRO A 109 -0.88 28.25 -13.48
C PRO A 109 -0.83 27.28 -12.29
N THR A 110 0.36 26.80 -11.92
CA THR A 110 0.55 25.90 -10.78
C THR A 110 0.10 26.55 -9.48
N LEU A 111 0.43 27.83 -9.27
CA LEU A 111 -0.01 28.60 -8.09
C LEU A 111 -1.54 28.68 -8.00
N VAL A 112 -2.22 28.89 -9.13
CA VAL A 112 -3.70 28.95 -9.19
C VAL A 112 -4.32 27.59 -8.88
N THR A 113 -3.80 26.51 -9.46
CA THR A 113 -4.29 25.15 -9.16
C THR A 113 -4.10 24.81 -7.68
N VAL A 114 -2.95 25.12 -7.11
CA VAL A 114 -2.66 24.91 -5.68
C VAL A 114 -3.61 25.73 -4.82
N ALA A 115 -3.86 27.00 -5.15
CA ALA A 115 -4.79 27.86 -4.43
C ALA A 115 -6.21 27.27 -4.40
N ILE A 116 -6.72 26.76 -5.53
CA ILE A 116 -8.06 26.16 -5.61
C ILE A 116 -8.15 24.88 -4.74
N VAL A 117 -7.20 23.96 -4.90
CA VAL A 117 -7.19 22.70 -4.14
C VAL A 117 -7.08 22.97 -2.64
N PHE A 118 -6.24 23.94 -2.25
CA PHE A 118 -6.06 24.30 -0.85
C PHE A 118 -7.27 25.03 -0.28
N GLY A 119 -7.93 25.90 -1.04
CA GLY A 119 -9.18 26.54 -0.62
C GLY A 119 -10.27 25.51 -0.28
N ILE A 120 -10.43 24.49 -1.13
CA ILE A 120 -11.33 23.36 -0.86
C ILE A 120 -10.91 22.61 0.41
N HIS A 121 -9.61 22.38 0.61
CA HIS A 121 -9.09 21.73 1.81
C HIS A 121 -9.38 22.53 3.08
N LEU A 122 -9.19 23.85 3.06
CA LEU A 122 -9.49 24.73 4.21
C LEU A 122 -10.97 24.68 4.59
N ILE A 123 -11.86 24.67 3.59
CA ILE A 123 -13.30 24.54 3.84
C ILE A 123 -13.59 23.19 4.51
N ALA A 124 -13.03 22.09 3.99
CA ALA A 124 -13.21 20.77 4.58
C ALA A 124 -12.72 20.74 6.04
N VAL A 125 -11.49 21.21 6.30
CA VAL A 125 -10.91 21.28 7.65
C VAL A 125 -11.71 22.18 8.59
N GLY A 126 -12.16 23.34 8.10
CA GLY A 126 -13.01 24.27 8.86
C GLY A 126 -14.32 23.62 9.29
N VAL A 127 -15.01 22.95 8.37
CA VAL A 127 -16.25 22.21 8.66
C VAL A 127 -15.99 21.11 9.68
N PHE A 128 -14.97 20.26 9.47
CA PHE A 128 -14.63 19.21 10.43
C PHE A 128 -14.32 19.76 11.83
N ARG A 129 -13.62 20.90 11.93
CA ARG A 129 -13.33 21.54 13.22
C ARG A 129 -14.59 22.05 13.92
N LEU A 130 -15.54 22.61 13.18
CA LEU A 130 -16.82 23.04 13.75
C LEU A 130 -17.64 21.85 14.24
N LEU A 131 -17.64 20.74 13.50
CA LEU A 131 -18.27 19.48 13.92
C LEU A 131 -17.61 18.88 15.16
N LEU A 132 -16.28 18.94 15.26
CA LEU A 132 -15.55 18.50 16.45
C LEU A 132 -15.87 19.40 17.65
N ALA A 133 -15.91 20.72 17.47
CA ALA A 133 -16.26 21.65 18.53
C ALA A 133 -17.71 21.46 19.04
N SER A 134 -18.65 21.12 18.15
CA SER A 134 -20.04 20.85 18.54
C SER A 134 -20.21 19.49 19.25
N THR A 135 -19.45 18.47 18.83
CA THR A 135 -19.53 17.11 19.39
C THR A 135 -18.71 16.96 20.68
N ALA A 136 -17.70 17.80 20.89
CA ALA A 136 -16.83 17.83 22.06
C ALA A 136 -17.55 18.39 23.31
N SER A 137 -18.46 17.62 23.89
CA SER A 137 -19.11 17.96 25.17
C SER A 137 -18.22 17.71 26.41
N ARG A 138 -17.11 16.98 26.26
CA ARG A 138 -16.20 16.57 27.36
C ARG A 138 -14.93 17.41 27.51
N LEU A 139 -14.69 18.41 26.63
CA LEU A 139 -13.53 19.30 26.75
C LEU A 139 -13.86 20.53 27.60
N GLU A 140 -12.84 21.09 28.25
CA GLU A 140 -12.95 22.36 28.96
C GLU A 140 -13.56 23.43 28.06
N ALA A 141 -14.53 24.20 28.58
CA ALA A 141 -15.28 25.18 27.81
C ALA A 141 -14.35 26.14 27.04
N ARG A 142 -13.25 26.57 27.66
CA ARG A 142 -12.25 27.46 27.05
C ARG A 142 -11.65 26.88 25.76
N VAL A 143 -11.21 25.62 25.79
CA VAL A 143 -10.63 24.93 24.62
C VAL A 143 -11.68 24.79 23.53
N ARG A 144 -12.93 24.46 23.89
CA ARG A 144 -14.02 24.31 22.93
C ARG A 144 -14.34 25.61 22.18
N TRP A 145 -14.40 26.73 22.90
CA TRP A 145 -14.61 28.06 22.31
C TRP A 145 -13.46 28.47 21.38
N LEU A 146 -12.21 28.28 21.82
CA LEU A 146 -11.02 28.55 20.99
C LEU A 146 -11.03 27.71 19.70
N THR A 147 -11.38 26.43 19.80
CA THR A 147 -11.41 25.52 18.64
C THR A 147 -12.52 25.89 17.67
N GLY A 148 -13.70 26.26 18.18
CA GLY A 148 -14.82 26.74 17.37
C GLY A 148 -14.51 28.05 16.66
N LEU A 149 -13.99 29.05 17.37
CA LEU A 149 -13.61 30.35 16.80
C LEU A 149 -12.54 30.19 15.72
N LEU A 150 -11.54 29.36 15.96
CA LEU A 150 -10.48 29.08 14.99
C LEU A 150 -11.00 28.28 13.80
N GLY A 151 -12.02 27.43 13.97
CA GLY A 151 -12.74 26.76 12.89
C GLY A 151 -13.50 27.75 12.00
N VAL A 152 -14.22 28.70 12.60
CA VAL A 152 -14.90 29.78 11.86
C VAL A 152 -13.90 30.63 11.08
N LEU A 153 -12.80 31.04 11.71
CA LEU A 153 -11.75 31.84 11.07
C LEU A 153 -11.12 31.12 9.86
N ILE A 154 -10.89 29.81 9.97
CA ILE A 154 -10.39 28.99 8.85
C ILE A 154 -11.45 28.85 7.75
N LEU A 155 -12.72 28.71 8.11
CA LEU A 155 -13.82 28.58 7.15
C LEU A 155 -14.00 29.88 6.35
N THR A 156 -13.99 31.04 7.01
CA THR A 156 -14.09 32.34 6.34
C THR A 156 -12.87 32.61 5.45
N ALA A 157 -11.67 32.26 5.92
CA ALA A 157 -10.46 32.30 5.09
C ALA A 157 -10.58 31.42 3.83
N GLY A 158 -11.14 30.21 3.94
CA GLY A 158 -11.38 29.32 2.80
C GLY A 158 -12.40 29.88 1.79
N ILE A 159 -13.46 30.55 2.26
CA ILE A 159 -14.46 31.18 1.38
C ILE A 159 -13.84 32.38 0.65
N LEU A 160 -13.08 33.24 1.35
CA LEU A 160 -12.39 34.38 0.75
C LEU A 160 -11.33 33.97 -0.28
N CYS A 161 -10.70 32.81 -0.06
CA CYS A 161 -9.83 32.18 -1.03
C CYS A 161 -10.58 31.97 -2.36
N LEU A 162 -11.75 31.32 -2.34
CA LEU A 162 -12.48 31.01 -3.57
C LEU A 162 -12.98 32.24 -4.34
N SER A 163 -13.15 33.40 -3.70
CA SER A 163 -13.60 34.62 -4.38
C SER A 163 -12.52 35.28 -5.23
N ASN A 164 -11.24 35.20 -4.86
CA ASN A 164 -10.14 35.81 -5.60
C ASN A 164 -8.91 34.89 -5.60
N PRO A 165 -8.48 34.36 -6.76
CA PRO A 165 -7.33 33.47 -6.84
C PRO A 165 -5.99 34.15 -6.50
N PHE A 166 -5.88 35.48 -6.66
CA PHE A 166 -4.68 36.22 -6.25
C PHE A 166 -4.63 36.45 -4.74
N GLU A 167 -5.78 36.79 -4.12
CA GLU A 167 -5.88 36.99 -2.68
C GLU A 167 -5.78 35.66 -1.90
N SER A 168 -6.22 34.56 -2.53
CA SER A 168 -6.00 33.19 -2.08
C SER A 168 -4.56 32.90 -1.70
N LEU A 169 -3.59 33.39 -2.49
CA LEU A 169 -2.18 33.13 -2.27
C LEU A 169 -1.70 33.77 -0.96
N SER A 170 -2.25 34.94 -0.61
CA SER A 170 -1.96 35.61 0.66
C SER A 170 -2.53 34.85 1.85
N ILE A 171 -3.77 34.36 1.73
CA ILE A 171 -4.41 33.53 2.76
C ILE A 171 -3.64 32.21 2.94
N LEU A 172 -3.22 31.60 1.83
CA LEU A 172 -2.40 30.40 1.81
C LEU A 172 -1.07 30.62 2.53
N GLY A 173 -0.37 31.72 2.24
CA GLY A 173 0.85 32.11 2.94
C GLY A 173 0.64 32.34 4.43
N LEU A 174 -0.50 32.92 4.82
CA LEU A 174 -0.89 33.10 6.23
C LEU A 174 -1.10 31.77 6.96
N VAL A 175 -1.79 30.82 6.34
CA VAL A 175 -2.02 29.49 6.93
C VAL A 175 -0.70 28.70 7.04
N ILE A 176 0.10 28.69 5.98
CA ILE A 176 1.39 27.99 5.95
C ILE A 176 2.36 28.64 6.96
N GLY A 177 2.48 29.97 6.95
CA GLY A 177 3.34 30.71 7.86
C GLY A 177 2.91 30.56 9.32
N GLY A 178 1.60 30.62 9.60
CA GLY A 178 1.05 30.33 10.92
C GLY A 178 1.37 28.90 11.39
N GLY A 179 1.25 27.91 10.50
CA GLY A 179 1.64 26.53 10.77
C GLY A 179 3.12 26.39 11.13
N TRP A 180 4.01 27.05 10.37
CA TRP A 180 5.45 27.03 10.62
C TRP A 180 5.85 27.71 11.94
N ILE A 181 5.14 28.78 12.34
CA ILE A 181 5.35 29.41 13.64
C ILE A 181 4.95 28.47 14.78
N LEU A 182 3.81 27.79 14.66
CA LEU A 182 3.34 26.82 15.65
C LEU A 182 4.26 25.60 15.74
N ASP A 183 4.75 25.10 14.61
CA ASP A 183 5.70 23.99 14.56
C ASP A 183 7.05 24.39 15.19
N GLY A 184 7.53 25.60 14.92
CA GLY A 184 8.72 26.16 15.54
C GLY A 184 8.59 26.28 17.07
N LEU A 185 7.43 26.76 17.55
CA LEU A 185 7.16 26.82 18.99
C LEU A 185 7.10 25.43 19.64
N SER A 186 6.50 24.45 18.94
CA SER A 186 6.42 23.06 19.40
C SER A 186 7.80 22.38 19.42
N SER A 187 8.66 22.70 18.44
CA SER A 187 10.05 22.24 18.37
C SER A 187 10.87 22.78 19.55
N ILE A 188 10.71 24.07 19.90
CA ILE A 188 11.38 24.66 21.07
C ILE A 188 10.86 24.03 22.38
N ALA A 189 9.56 23.75 22.48
CA ALA A 189 8.96 23.11 23.65
C ALA A 189 9.44 21.64 23.83
N SER A 190 9.50 20.88 22.74
CA SER A 190 9.94 19.47 22.74
C SER A 190 11.45 19.28 22.87
N GLY A 191 12.25 20.29 22.54
CA GLY A 191 13.71 20.27 22.78
C GLY A 191 14.10 20.08 24.25
N ARG A 192 13.16 20.28 25.19
CA ARG A 192 13.36 20.02 26.62
C ARG A 192 13.06 18.58 27.05
N THR A 193 12.38 17.79 26.22
CA THR A 193 11.90 16.44 26.57
C THR A 193 12.60 15.32 25.80
N VAL A 194 13.26 15.63 24.69
CA VAL A 194 14.00 14.65 23.87
C VAL A 194 15.44 14.52 24.36
N ALA A 195 15.90 13.28 24.60
CA ALA A 195 17.29 12.99 24.96
C ALA A 195 18.20 13.24 23.74
N GLY A 196 18.94 14.35 23.76
CA GLY A 196 19.85 14.75 22.69
C GLY A 196 20.42 16.16 22.88
N PRO A 197 21.19 16.68 21.91
CA PRO A 197 21.74 18.04 21.96
C PRO A 197 20.63 19.09 21.91
N VAL A 198 20.48 19.88 22.98
CA VAL A 198 19.41 20.89 23.14
C VAL A 198 19.46 22.00 22.09
N TRP A 199 20.61 22.19 21.43
CA TRP A 199 20.81 23.24 20.44
C TRP A 199 20.09 22.97 19.11
N TRP A 200 19.90 21.70 18.73
CA TRP A 200 19.28 21.36 17.43
C TRP A 200 17.82 21.82 17.31
N PRO A 201 16.95 21.53 18.30
CA PRO A 201 15.56 21.98 18.29
C PRO A 201 15.42 23.51 18.36
N ILE A 202 16.33 24.19 19.07
CA ILE A 202 16.31 25.66 19.18
C ILE A 202 16.61 26.30 17.82
N VAL A 203 17.67 25.83 17.14
CA VAL A 203 18.01 26.33 15.80
C VAL A 203 16.89 26.05 14.81
N ALA A 204 16.34 24.83 14.81
CA ALA A 204 15.20 24.46 13.96
C ALA A 204 13.97 25.35 14.22
N GLY A 205 13.66 25.62 15.49
CA GLY A 205 12.56 26.49 15.89
C GLY A 205 12.73 27.92 15.41
N ILE A 206 13.92 28.50 15.59
CA ILE A 206 14.24 29.85 15.10
C ILE A 206 14.11 29.92 13.58
N THR A 207 14.68 28.95 12.85
CA THR A 207 14.58 28.91 11.38
C THR A 207 13.14 28.77 10.90
N SER A 208 12.32 27.99 11.60
CA SER A 208 10.90 27.82 11.28
C SER A 208 10.11 29.12 11.52
N ILE A 209 10.38 29.84 12.61
CA ILE A 209 9.74 31.14 12.89
C ILE A 209 10.12 32.17 11.83
N VAL A 210 11.41 32.28 11.48
CA VAL A 210 11.88 33.23 10.45
C VAL A 210 11.22 32.91 9.11
N ALA A 211 11.21 31.65 8.70
CA ALA A 211 10.57 31.25 7.45
C ALA A 211 9.05 31.45 7.47
N GLY A 212 8.40 31.25 8.63
CA GLY A 212 6.98 31.58 8.82
C GLY A 212 6.69 33.07 8.65
N VAL A 213 7.49 33.94 9.26
CA VAL A 213 7.36 35.41 9.14
C VAL A 213 7.60 35.87 7.69
N LEU A 214 8.65 35.35 7.03
CA LEU A 214 8.93 35.67 5.62
C LEU A 214 7.76 35.27 4.70
N THR A 215 7.13 34.13 4.99
CA THR A 215 5.96 33.64 4.23
C THR A 215 4.75 34.55 4.39
N VAL A 216 4.55 35.14 5.57
CA VAL A 216 3.44 36.08 5.82
C VAL A 216 3.67 37.43 5.13
N ILE A 217 4.92 37.93 5.12
CA ILE A 217 5.24 39.23 4.51
C ILE A 217 5.22 39.14 2.97
N MET A 218 5.74 38.05 2.39
CA MET A 218 5.85 37.86 0.94
C MET A 218 5.29 36.50 0.49
N PRO A 219 3.96 36.32 0.49
CA PRO A 219 3.34 35.02 0.25
C PRO A 219 3.62 34.47 -1.15
N VAL A 220 3.59 35.32 -2.18
CA VAL A 220 3.83 34.90 -3.57
C VAL A 220 5.26 34.40 -3.76
N LEU A 221 6.24 35.13 -3.22
CA LEU A 221 7.65 34.76 -3.33
C LEU A 221 7.96 33.50 -2.53
N ALA A 222 7.38 33.37 -1.33
CA ALA A 222 7.51 32.18 -0.51
C ALA A 222 6.91 30.95 -1.22
N LEU A 223 5.68 31.04 -1.73
CA LEU A 223 5.04 29.96 -2.48
C LEU A 223 5.82 29.57 -3.72
N ALA A 224 6.35 30.53 -4.47
CA ALA A 224 7.23 30.26 -5.61
C ALA A 224 8.48 29.49 -5.17
N SER A 225 9.12 29.89 -4.07
CA SER A 225 10.29 29.18 -3.53
C SER A 225 9.94 27.74 -3.13
N PHE A 226 8.81 27.51 -2.47
CA PHE A 226 8.34 26.17 -2.13
C PHE A 226 8.10 25.32 -3.37
N VAL A 227 7.44 25.86 -4.39
CA VAL A 227 7.22 25.15 -5.67
C VAL A 227 8.55 24.79 -6.33
N THR A 228 9.54 25.69 -6.34
CA THR A 228 10.86 25.38 -6.92
C THR A 228 11.58 24.29 -6.14
N VAL A 229 11.56 24.32 -4.81
CA VAL A 229 12.17 23.29 -3.96
C VAL A 229 11.48 21.94 -4.21
N VAL A 230 10.15 21.90 -4.22
CA VAL A 230 9.38 20.67 -4.51
C VAL A 230 9.68 20.15 -5.91
N ALA A 231 9.77 21.02 -6.91
CA ALA A 231 10.09 20.63 -8.28
C ALA A 231 11.50 20.03 -8.40
N VAL A 232 12.49 20.66 -7.77
CA VAL A 232 13.86 20.13 -7.71
C VAL A 232 13.88 18.77 -7.00
N LEU A 233 13.18 18.63 -5.86
CA LEU A 233 13.05 17.35 -5.16
C LEU A 233 12.39 16.28 -6.04
N LEU A 234 11.35 16.63 -6.80
CA LEU A 234 10.69 15.71 -7.75
C LEU A 234 11.68 15.21 -8.81
N ILE A 235 12.51 16.10 -9.35
CA ILE A 235 13.55 15.74 -10.32
C ILE A 235 14.58 14.82 -9.66
N VAL A 236 15.05 15.13 -8.45
CA VAL A 236 16.01 14.30 -7.72
C VAL A 236 15.45 12.90 -7.45
N VAL A 237 14.19 12.80 -7.01
CA VAL A 237 13.52 11.51 -6.77
C VAL A 237 13.37 10.72 -8.06
N GLY A 238 12.98 11.38 -9.16
CA GLY A 238 12.87 10.72 -10.47
C GLY A 238 14.22 10.23 -11.02
N VAL A 239 15.27 11.02 -10.89
CA VAL A 239 16.64 10.63 -11.26
C VAL A 239 17.14 9.48 -10.38
N SER A 240 16.89 9.53 -9.08
CA SER A 240 17.25 8.47 -8.14
C SER A 240 16.52 7.16 -8.49
N GLY A 241 15.24 7.24 -8.86
CA GLY A 241 14.45 6.09 -9.32
C GLY A 241 15.02 5.46 -10.60
N LEU A 242 15.47 6.28 -11.55
CA LEU A 242 16.16 5.82 -12.77
C LEU A 242 17.52 5.19 -12.46
N LEU A 243 18.28 5.75 -11.53
CA LEU A 243 19.62 5.26 -11.17
C LEU A 243 19.54 3.94 -10.39
N LEU A 244 18.52 3.78 -9.55
CA LEU A 244 18.26 2.56 -8.78
C LEU A 244 17.69 1.43 -9.64
N LEU A 245 17.27 1.70 -10.88
CA LEU A 245 16.81 0.65 -11.78
C LEU A 245 18.02 -0.23 -12.17
N PRO A 246 18.03 -1.53 -11.81
CA PRO A 246 19.11 -2.41 -12.18
C PRO A 246 19.12 -2.54 -13.71
N VAL A 247 20.08 -1.86 -14.35
CA VAL A 247 20.30 -1.92 -15.78
C VAL A 247 20.57 -3.38 -16.12
N ARG A 248 19.68 -3.99 -16.92
CA ARG A 248 19.91 -5.33 -17.48
C ARG A 248 21.12 -5.22 -18.41
N VAL A 249 22.31 -5.51 -17.87
CA VAL A 249 23.47 -5.88 -18.68
C VAL A 249 23.07 -7.11 -19.50
N LYS A 250 23.05 -6.93 -20.83
CA LYS A 250 22.76 -7.97 -21.81
C LYS A 250 23.89 -8.99 -21.86
#